data_AF-A0A8E0VP57-F1
#
_entry.id   AF-A0A8E0VP57-F1
#
_cell.length_a   1.000
_cell.length_b   1.000
_cell.length_c   1.000
_cell.angle_alpha   90.00
_cell.angle_beta   90.00
_cell.angle_gamma   90.00
#
_symmetry.space_group_name_H-M   'P 1'
#
loop_
_entity.id
_entity.type
_entity.pdbx_description
1 polymer ?
#
loop_
_entity_poly.entity_id
_entity_poly.type
_entity_poly.pdbx_seq_one_letter_code
_entity_poly.pdbx_strand_id
1 'polypeptide(L)'
;MWLNAAPWQRSAIVQPQNRITFGRGTCVQVRLPPCQQYGPLTHLTIGHSRRGPSSKWHLEKVIVDDLRLNRVYEFPCNDWVDNSCQKQLKCLRTEPREMSEEDKWRSEQRMIHIIP
;
A
#
# COMPACT_ATOMS: atom_id res chain seq x y z
N MET A 1 15.99 -30.30 17.87
CA MET A 1 16.32 -29.06 17.14
C MET A 1 15.52 -29.06 15.85
N TRP A 2 14.44 -28.29 15.76
CA TRP A 2 13.61 -28.22 14.55
C TRP A 2 13.83 -26.83 13.94
N LEU A 3 14.21 -26.79 12.66
CA LEU A 3 14.39 -25.55 11.91
C LEU A 3 13.00 -24.98 11.59
N ASN A 4 12.69 -23.86 12.23
CA ASN A 4 11.47 -23.11 12.05
C ASN A 4 11.22 -22.90 10.55
N ALA A 5 10.01 -23.19 10.11
CA ALA A 5 9.52 -22.90 8.77
C ALA A 5 9.99 -21.50 8.29
N ALA A 6 10.53 -21.47 7.08
CA ALA A 6 10.77 -20.30 6.24
C ALA A 6 9.97 -19.03 6.65
N PRO A 7 10.56 -18.06 7.36
CA PRO A 7 9.83 -16.91 7.92
C PRO A 7 9.46 -15.81 6.91
N TRP A 8 9.68 -16.01 5.61
CA TRP A 8 9.60 -14.94 4.60
C TRP A 8 8.22 -14.70 3.96
N GLN A 9 7.18 -15.46 4.32
CA GLN A 9 5.82 -15.24 3.80
C GLN A 9 4.89 -14.66 4.86
N ARG A 10 5.28 -13.54 5.48
CA ARG A 10 4.42 -12.83 6.45
C ARG A 10 3.59 -11.79 5.72
N SER A 11 2.32 -12.10 5.46
CA SER A 11 1.33 -11.11 5.02
C SER A 11 0.99 -10.17 6.18
N ALA A 12 1.13 -8.86 5.96
CA ALA A 12 0.63 -7.87 6.91
C ALA A 12 -0.82 -7.52 6.53
N ILE A 13 -1.77 -7.89 7.37
CA ILE A 13 -3.15 -7.39 7.23
C ILE A 13 -3.20 -6.04 7.93
N VAL A 14 -3.30 -4.97 7.15
CA VAL A 14 -3.42 -3.62 7.68
C VAL A 14 -4.83 -3.12 7.42
N GLN A 15 -5.52 -2.76 8.49
CA GLN A 15 -6.86 -2.20 8.41
C GLN A 15 -6.83 -0.71 8.75
N PRO A 16 -7.64 0.11 8.06
CA PRO A 16 -7.79 1.52 8.40
C PRO A 16 -8.48 1.69 9.75
N GLN A 17 -8.08 2.71 10.51
CA GLN A 17 -8.66 3.00 11.83
C GLN A 17 -10.13 3.43 11.74
N ASN A 18 -10.55 4.02 10.61
CA ASN A 18 -11.91 4.50 10.37
C ASN A 18 -12.59 3.73 9.24
N ARG A 19 -13.93 3.64 9.33
CA ARG A 19 -14.76 3.08 8.25
C ARG A 19 -14.63 3.95 7.01
N ILE A 20 -14.15 3.36 5.93
CA ILE A 20 -14.09 4.03 4.64
C ILE A 20 -15.35 3.68 3.84
N THR A 21 -15.91 4.68 3.20
CA THR A 21 -16.99 4.51 2.22
C THR A 21 -16.45 4.91 0.86
N PHE A 22 -16.69 4.08 -0.14
CA PHE A 22 -16.28 4.34 -1.52
C PHE A 22 -17.51 4.80 -2.29
N GLY A 23 -17.54 6.08 -2.66
CA GLY A 23 -18.55 6.61 -3.58
C GLY A 23 -18.27 6.14 -5.01
N ARG A 24 -19.30 6.15 -5.86
CA ARG A 24 -19.10 5.86 -7.29
C ARG A 24 -18.21 6.94 -7.91
N GLY A 25 -17.15 6.53 -8.60
CA GLY A 25 -16.21 7.43 -9.25
C GLY A 25 -15.29 8.22 -8.30
N THR A 26 -15.30 7.93 -6.99
CA THR A 26 -14.43 8.62 -6.03
C THR A 26 -13.10 7.90 -5.88
N CYS A 27 -12.00 8.65 -5.86
CA CYS A 27 -10.74 8.17 -5.31
C CYS A 27 -10.72 8.44 -3.79
N VAL A 28 -10.30 7.45 -3.01
CA VAL A 28 -10.17 7.60 -1.55
C VAL A 28 -8.74 7.28 -1.16
N GLN A 29 -8.06 8.27 -0.58
CA GLN A 29 -6.72 8.09 -0.03
C GLN A 29 -6.83 7.64 1.43
N VAL A 30 -6.15 6.54 1.76
CA VAL A 30 -6.18 5.94 3.08
C VAL A 30 -4.78 5.89 3.63
N ARG A 31 -4.58 6.49 4.81
CA ARG A 31 -3.33 6.32 5.55
C ARG A 31 -3.40 5.05 6.37
N LEU A 32 -2.54 4.11 6.05
CA LEU A 32 -2.37 2.90 6.82
C LEU A 32 -1.38 3.16 7.97
N PRO A 33 -1.57 2.56 9.15
CA PRO A 33 -0.58 2.61 10.21
C PRO A 33 0.76 2.01 9.75
N PRO A 34 1.88 2.37 10.39
CA PRO A 34 3.18 1.80 10.09
C PRO A 34 3.10 0.28 10.09
N CYS A 35 3.43 -0.33 8.96
CA CYS A 35 3.46 -1.78 8.81
C CYS A 35 4.88 -2.25 8.56
N GLN A 36 5.23 -3.41 9.10
CA GLN A 36 6.57 -3.95 8.94
C GLN A 36 6.69 -4.60 7.57
N GLN A 37 7.23 -3.86 6.62
CA GLN A 37 7.52 -4.34 5.27
C GLN A 37 8.98 -4.80 5.20
N TYR A 38 9.18 -6.06 4.86
CA TYR A 38 10.52 -6.65 4.73
C TYR A 38 11.16 -6.46 3.35
N GLY A 39 10.50 -5.75 2.43
CA GLY A 39 10.99 -5.55 1.06
C GLY A 39 9.97 -4.86 0.15
N PRO A 40 10.21 -4.86 -1.17
CA PRO A 40 9.29 -4.28 -2.15
C PRO A 40 7.95 -5.01 -2.18
N LEU A 41 6.87 -4.26 -2.37
CA LEU A 41 5.52 -4.80 -2.36
C LEU A 41 5.24 -5.52 -3.69
N THR A 42 5.03 -6.83 -3.64
CA THR A 42 4.80 -7.67 -4.83
C THR A 42 3.33 -7.99 -5.05
N HIS A 43 2.59 -8.17 -3.96
CA HIS A 43 1.19 -8.58 -3.97
C HIS A 43 0.41 -7.79 -2.92
N LEU A 44 -0.84 -7.46 -3.25
CA LEU A 44 -1.77 -6.76 -2.38
C LEU A 44 -3.08 -7.53 -2.35
N THR A 45 -3.53 -7.96 -1.18
CA THR A 45 -4.82 -8.62 -1.04
C THR A 45 -5.85 -7.63 -0.54
N ILE A 46 -6.97 -7.52 -1.23
CA ILE A 46 -8.06 -6.61 -0.89
C ILE A 46 -9.33 -7.42 -0.66
N GLY A 47 -10.04 -7.08 0.41
CA GLY A 47 -11.29 -7.74 0.78
C GLY A 47 -12.26 -6.75 1.39
N HIS A 48 -13.55 -7.08 1.27
CA HIS A 48 -14.63 -6.33 1.90
C HIS A 48 -15.01 -6.98 3.24
N SER A 49 -15.21 -6.16 4.28
CA SER A 49 -15.81 -6.66 5.53
C SER A 49 -17.28 -6.93 5.27
N ARG A 50 -17.71 -8.19 5.40
CA ARG A 50 -19.00 -8.77 4.99
C ARG A 50 -20.27 -8.16 5.62
N ARG A 51 -20.21 -6.94 6.16
CA ARG A 51 -21.29 -6.27 6.89
C ARG A 51 -21.84 -5.08 6.08
N GLY A 52 -22.99 -5.27 5.44
CA GLY A 52 -23.80 -4.19 4.83
C GLY A 52 -24.62 -4.60 3.58
N PRO A 53 -25.77 -3.94 3.30
CA PRO A 53 -26.75 -4.35 2.27
C PRO A 53 -26.39 -4.04 0.79
N SER A 54 -25.18 -3.57 0.49
CA SER A 54 -24.72 -3.36 -0.89
C SER A 54 -23.19 -3.35 -0.90
N SER A 55 -22.60 -4.54 -0.95
CA SER A 55 -21.18 -4.77 -0.62
C SER A 55 -20.25 -4.87 -1.83
N LYS A 56 -20.78 -4.69 -3.05
CA LYS A 56 -20.01 -4.76 -4.30
C LYS A 56 -19.51 -3.38 -4.69
N TRP A 57 -18.20 -3.24 -4.85
CA TRP A 57 -17.58 -2.02 -5.31
C TRP A 57 -16.63 -2.34 -6.47
N HIS A 58 -16.67 -1.51 -7.51
CA HIS A 58 -15.77 -1.64 -8.66
C HIS A 58 -14.43 -1.02 -8.29
N LEU A 59 -13.36 -1.80 -8.41
CA LEU A 59 -12.00 -1.35 -8.20
C LEU A 59 -11.28 -1.30 -9.54
N GLU A 60 -10.94 -0.09 -9.98
CA GLU A 60 -10.11 0.10 -11.16
C GLU A 60 -8.65 -0.24 -10.86
N LYS A 61 -8.06 0.46 -9.89
CA LYS A 61 -6.68 0.23 -9.44
C LYS A 61 -6.45 0.67 -8.00
N VAL A 62 -5.40 0.14 -7.38
CA VAL A 62 -4.87 0.63 -6.11
C VAL A 62 -3.46 1.18 -6.31
N ILE A 63 -3.23 2.35 -5.74
CA ILE A 63 -1.92 2.97 -5.67
C ILE A 63 -1.47 2.95 -4.21
N VAL A 64 -0.30 2.38 -3.96
CA VAL A 64 0.32 2.34 -2.62
C VAL A 64 1.56 3.22 -2.65
N ASP A 65 1.50 4.33 -1.93
CA ASP A 65 2.66 5.20 -1.70
C ASP A 65 3.43 4.73 -0.46
N ASP A 66 4.61 4.18 -0.67
CA ASP A 66 5.51 3.72 0.38
C ASP A 66 6.56 4.80 0.68
N LEU A 67 6.30 5.54 1.77
CA LEU A 67 7.18 6.61 2.25
C LEU A 67 8.56 6.12 2.72
N ARG A 68 8.68 4.84 3.11
CA ARG A 68 9.94 4.29 3.64
C ARG A 68 10.86 3.83 2.52
N LEU A 69 10.30 3.21 1.50
CA LEU A 69 11.04 2.79 0.31
C LEU A 69 11.12 3.90 -0.75
N ASN A 70 10.43 5.03 -0.54
CA ASN A 70 10.29 6.15 -1.47
C ASN A 70 9.87 5.66 -2.87
N ARG A 71 8.84 4.80 -2.89
CA ARG A 71 8.34 4.14 -4.10
C ARG A 71 6.83 4.12 -4.10
N VAL A 72 6.26 4.29 -5.28
CA VAL A 72 4.83 4.15 -5.54
C VAL A 72 4.59 2.84 -6.27
N TYR A 73 3.69 2.02 -5.76
CA TYR A 73 3.30 0.74 -6.34
C TYR A 73 1.89 0.82 -6.91
N GLU A 74 1.71 0.37 -8.14
CA GLU A 74 0.41 0.32 -8.83
C GLU A 74 -0.07 -1.12 -8.99
N PHE A 75 -1.30 -1.36 -8.54
CA PHE A 75 -2.00 -2.63 -8.58
C PHE A 75 -3.31 -2.46 -9.37
N PRO A 76 -3.32 -2.72 -10.70
CA PRO A 76 -4.55 -2.72 -11.47
C PRO A 76 -5.43 -3.90 -11.05
N CYS A 77 -6.74 -3.67 -10.95
CA CYS A 77 -7.73 -4.70 -10.68
C CYS A 77 -8.79 -4.77 -11.78
N ASN A 78 -9.33 -3.61 -12.21
CA ASN A 78 -10.43 -3.46 -13.17
C ASN A 78 -11.56 -4.48 -12.96
N ASP A 79 -11.92 -4.75 -11.71
CA ASP A 79 -12.86 -5.80 -11.36
C ASP A 79 -13.67 -5.45 -10.09
N TRP A 80 -14.79 -6.12 -9.90
CA TRP A 80 -15.69 -5.93 -8.78
C TRP A 80 -15.24 -6.74 -7.58
N VAL A 81 -15.02 -6.07 -6.45
CA VAL A 81 -14.74 -6.73 -5.17
C VAL A 81 -16.08 -7.05 -4.51
N ASP A 82 -16.37 -8.34 -4.37
CA ASP A 82 -17.61 -8.86 -3.77
C ASP A 82 -17.35 -9.46 -2.37
N ASN A 83 -18.42 -9.66 -1.61
CA ASN A 83 -18.40 -10.20 -0.25
C ASN A 83 -17.83 -11.62 -0.14
N SER A 84 -17.82 -12.40 -1.21
CA SER A 84 -17.46 -13.81 -1.16
C SER A 84 -15.95 -14.06 -1.20
N CYS A 85 -15.16 -13.20 -1.84
CA CYS A 85 -13.75 -13.49 -2.15
C CYS A 85 -12.86 -12.25 -1.96
N GLN A 86 -11.80 -12.42 -1.15
CA GLN A 86 -10.66 -11.50 -1.21
C GLN A 86 -10.00 -11.62 -2.59
N LYS A 87 -9.57 -10.51 -3.17
CA LYS A 87 -8.81 -10.50 -4.43
C LYS A 87 -7.35 -10.19 -4.14
N GLN A 88 -6.46 -11.04 -4.64
CA GLN A 88 -5.03 -10.77 -4.63
C GLN A 88 -4.65 -10.07 -5.94
N LEU A 89 -4.16 -8.85 -5.81
CA LEU A 89 -3.61 -8.06 -6.90
C LEU A 89 -2.10 -8.24 -6.97
N LYS A 90 -1.56 -8.23 -8.18
CA LYS A 90 -0.13 -8.26 -8.45
C LYS A 90 0.34 -6.85 -8.81
N CYS A 91 1.50 -6.47 -8.30
CA CYS A 91 2.12 -5.20 -8.66
C CYS A 91 2.44 -5.21 -10.16
N LEU A 92 1.88 -4.26 -10.91
CA LEU A 92 2.17 -4.09 -12.33
C LEU A 92 3.33 -3.12 -12.54
N ARG A 93 3.29 -1.99 -11.84
CA ARG A 93 4.26 -0.90 -12.00
C ARG A 93 4.74 -0.44 -10.64
N THR A 94 6.05 -0.25 -10.53
CA THR A 94 6.69 0.40 -9.38
C THR A 94 7.49 1.58 -9.88
N GLU A 95 7.19 2.76 -9.38
CA GLU A 95 7.90 3.99 -9.75
C GLU A 95 8.63 4.55 -8.53
N PRO A 96 9.81 5.17 -8.71
CA PRO A 96 10.37 6.03 -7.67
C PRO A 96 9.33 7.09 -7.34
N ARG A 97 9.11 7.35 -6.06
CA ARG A 97 8.26 8.46 -5.64
C ARG A 97 8.89 9.74 -6.17
N GLU A 98 8.18 10.47 -7.03
CA GLU A 98 8.59 11.80 -7.47
C GLU A 98 8.74 12.66 -6.21
N MET A 99 10.00 12.92 -5.84
CA MET A 99 10.35 13.78 -4.71
C MET A 99 10.16 15.22 -5.18
N SER A 100 9.50 16.03 -4.36
CA SER A 100 9.50 17.48 -4.58
C SER A 100 10.94 17.99 -4.60
N GLU A 101 11.19 19.10 -5.31
CA GLU A 101 12.54 19.70 -5.35
C GLU A 101 13.06 20.04 -3.96
N GLU A 102 12.18 20.39 -3.03
CA GLU A 102 12.48 20.61 -1.62
C GLU A 102 12.91 19.33 -0.90
N ASP A 103 12.22 18.20 -1.11
CA ASP A 103 12.61 16.91 -0.53
C ASP A 103 13.94 16.42 -1.13
N LYS A 104 14.16 16.67 -2.42
CA LYS A 104 15.45 16.42 -3.10
C LYS A 104 16.57 17.22 -2.44
N TRP A 105 16.40 18.55 -2.35
CA TRP A 105 17.36 19.44 -1.69
C TRP A 105 17.64 19.01 -0.25
N ARG A 106 16.62 18.71 0.55
CA ARG A 106 16.76 18.24 1.94
C ARG A 106 17.44 16.87 2.06
N SER A 107 17.22 15.97 1.11
CA SER A 107 17.87 14.65 1.09
C SER A 107 19.35 14.72 0.68
N GLU A 108 19.71 15.72 -0.13
CA GLU A 108 21.08 15.99 -0.58
C GLU A 108 21.91 16.73 0.49
N GLN A 109 21.28 17.31 1.52
CA GLN A 109 21.95 17.94 2.67
C GLN A 109 22.54 16.93 3.68
N ARG A 110 23.11 15.82 3.22
CA ARG A 110 23.97 14.98 4.07
C ARG A 110 25.30 15.71 4.31
N MET A 111 25.32 16.47 5.41
CA MET A 111 26.49 17.08 6.08
C MET A 111 27.28 18.12 5.28
N ILE A 112 27.09 19.39 5.66
CA ILE A 112 28.23 20.27 5.94
C ILE A 112 27.98 20.92 7.30
N HIS A 113 28.39 20.24 8.37
CA HIS A 113 28.67 20.93 9.63
C HIS A 113 30.10 21.45 9.55
N ILE A 114 30.27 22.71 9.13
CA ILE A 114 31.49 23.45 9.47
C ILE A 114 31.20 24.05 10.84
N ILE A 115 31.67 23.38 11.89
CA ILE A 115 31.76 23.97 13.22
C ILE A 115 33.11 24.73 13.22
N PRO A 116 33.13 26.03 13.55
CA PRO A 116 34.36 26.83 13.57
C PRO A 116 35.40 26.29 14.54
#